data_AF-A0A430SBW7-F1
#
_entry.id   AF-A0A430SBW7-F1
#
_cell.length_a   1.000
_cell.length_b   1.000
_cell.length_c   1.000
_cell.angle_alpha   90.00
_cell.angle_beta   90.00
_cell.angle_gamma   90.00
#
_symmetry.space_group_name_H-M   'P 1'
#
loop_
_entity.id
_entity.type
_entity.pdbx_description
1 polymer ?
#
loop_
_entity_poly.entity_id
_entity_poly.type
_entity_poly.pdbx_seq_one_letter_code
_entity_poly.pdbx_strand_id
1 'polypeptide(L)' 'MTALLALVLAPLFSGSVKWLKARLTHRQGLSPLMEYRNLFKLWRKVWIAPHPTTPLF' A
#
# COMPACT_ATOMS: atom_id res chain seq x y z
N MET A 1 -20.27 -5.58 -8.74
CA MET A 1 -19.92 -4.13 -8.77
C MET A 1 -19.29 -3.62 -7.46
N THR A 2 -19.71 -4.07 -6.28
CA THR A 2 -19.16 -3.61 -4.98
C THR A 2 -17.70 -3.98 -4.72
N ALA A 3 -17.24 -5.13 -5.20
CA ALA A 3 -15.86 -5.59 -5.00
C ALA A 3 -14.80 -4.64 -5.58
N LEU A 4 -15.06 -4.05 -6.76
CA LEU A 4 -14.14 -3.09 -7.39
C LEU A 4 -14.02 -1.80 -6.57
N LEU A 5 -15.14 -1.31 -6.04
CA LEU A 5 -15.15 -0.16 -5.14
C LEU A 5 -14.34 -0.44 -3.87
N ALA A 6 -14.52 -1.61 -3.26
CA ALA A 6 -13.76 -2.01 -2.07
C ALA A 6 -12.25 -2.10 -2.35
N LEU A 7 -11.86 -2.61 -3.53
CA LEU A 7 -10.47 -2.76 -3.94
C LEU A 7 -9.77 -1.41 -4.12
N VAL A 8 -10.50 -0.39 -4.61
CA VAL A 8 -9.99 0.98 -4.69
C VAL A 8 -10.03 1.66 -3.32
N LEU A 9 -11.08 1.49 -2.51
CA LEU A 9 -11.20 2.14 -1.20
C LEU A 9 -10.16 1.63 -0.18
N ALA A 10 -9.82 0.34 -0.21
CA ALA A 10 -8.91 -0.26 0.76
C ALA A 10 -7.54 0.46 0.89
N PRO A 11 -6.79 0.71 -0.20
CA PRO A 11 -5.53 1.47 -0.12
C PRO A 11 -5.72 2.94 0.24
N LEU A 12 -6.85 3.55 -0.16
CA LEU A 12 -7.19 4.93 0.19
C LEU A 12 -7.41 5.08 1.71
N PHE A 13 -8.09 4.11 2.31
CA PHE A 13 -8.32 4.04 3.76
C PHE A 13 -7.00 3.84 4.50
N SER A 14 -6.16 2.90 4.07
CA SER A 14 -4.83 2.66 4.66
C SER A 14 -3.93 3.90 4.61
N GLY A 15 -3.85 4.58 3.46
CA GLY A 15 -3.08 5.82 3.30
C GLY A 15 -3.60 6.96 4.18
N SER A 16 -4.93 7.09 4.29
CA SER A 16 -5.56 8.12 5.12
C SER A 16 -5.30 7.92 6.61
N VAL A 17 -5.32 6.67 7.09
CA VAL A 17 -4.99 6.35 8.49
C VAL A 17 -3.53 6.69 8.80
N LYS A 18 -2.59 6.35 7.90
CA LYS A 18 -1.17 6.69 8.07
C LYS A 18 -0.94 8.20 8.08
N TRP A 19 -1.59 8.92 7.18
CA TRP A 19 -1.55 10.37 7.12
C TRP A 19 -2.12 11.02 8.39
N LEU A 20 -3.27 10.54 8.87
CA LEU A 20 -3.91 11.02 10.09
C LEU A 20 -3.00 10.79 11.31
N LYS A 21 -2.43 9.59 11.45
CA LYS A 21 -1.47 9.27 12.52
C LYS A 21 -0.25 10.20 12.49
N ALA A 22 0.30 10.46 11.30
CA ALA A 22 1.45 11.36 11.16
C ALA A 22 1.09 12.79 11.58
N ARG A 23 -0.09 13.28 11.19
CA ARG A 23 -0.60 14.60 11.57
C ARG A 23 -0.81 14.74 13.07
N LEU A 24 -1.35 13.71 13.74
CA LEU A 24 -1.49 13.65 15.19
C LEU A 24 -0.14 13.67 15.92
N THR A 25 0.92 13.18 15.27
CA THR A 25 2.29 13.19 15.83
C THR A 25 3.04 14.47 15.47
N HIS A 26 2.35 15.52 15.00
CA HIS A 26 2.95 16.78 14.51
C HIS A 26 4.02 16.57 13.43
N ARG A 27 3.95 15.48 12.66
CA ARG A 27 4.84 15.22 11.52
C ARG A 27 4.09 15.45 10.21
N GLN A 28 4.78 15.98 9.20
CA GLN A 28 4.24 16.00 7.84
C GLN A 28 4.25 14.57 7.30
N GLY A 29 3.07 13.94 7.32
CA GLY A 29 2.86 12.60 6.77
C GLY A 29 2.80 12.57 5.24
N LEU A 30 3.09 11.41 4.66
CA LEU A 30 2.88 11.16 3.24
C LEU A 30 1.41 11.37 2.86
N SER A 31 1.17 11.96 1.68
CA SER A 31 -0.19 12.09 1.13
C SER A 31 -0.85 10.71 0.99
N PRO A 32 -2.15 10.56 1.29
CA PRO A 32 -2.88 9.30 1.10
C PRO A 32 -2.76 8.73 -0.32
N LEU A 33 -2.60 9.59 -1.33
CA LEU A 33 -2.43 9.18 -2.73
C LEU A 33 -1.07 8.52 -3.02
N MET A 34 -0.08 8.71 -2.16
CA MET A 34 1.24 8.05 -2.33
C MET A 34 1.12 6.53 -2.27
N GLU A 35 0.13 6.00 -1.57
CA GLU A 35 -0.04 4.55 -1.45
C GLU A 35 -0.38 3.89 -2.80
N TYR A 36 -1.14 4.57 -3.66
CA TYR A 36 -1.37 4.11 -5.04
C TYR A 36 -0.09 4.10 -5.88
N ARG A 37 0.75 5.13 -5.72
CA ARG A 37 2.05 5.18 -6.42
C ARG A 37 2.98 4.07 -5.95
N ASN A 38 2.95 3.75 -4.65
CA ASN A 38 3.71 2.65 -4.08
C ASN A 38 3.23 1.30 -4.60
N LEU A 39 1.92 1.07 -4.67
CA LEU A 39 1.35 -0.15 -5.25
C LEU A 39 1.77 -0.31 -6.72
N PHE A 40 1.66 0.74 -7.52
CA PHE A 40 2.12 0.71 -8.91
C PHE A 40 3.62 0.42 -9.02
N LYS A 41 4.43 1.01 -8.13
CA LYS A 41 5.88 0.74 -8.06
C LYS A 41 6.18 -0.71 -7.68
N LEU A 42 5.45 -1.27 -6.71
CA LEU A 42 5.58 -2.67 -6.30
C LEU A 42 5.17 -3.62 -7.43
N TRP A 43 4.09 -3.30 -8.12
CA TRP A 43 3.59 -4.14 -9.21
C TRP A 43 4.56 -4.21 -10.39
N ARG A 44 5.30 -3.11 -10.63
CA ARG A 44 6.37 -3.07 -11.62
C ARG A 44 7.67 -3.75 -11.14
N LYS A 45 7.80 -4.07 -9.85
CA LYS A 45 9.01 -4.68 -9.29
C LYS A 45 9.01 -6.18 -9.61
N VAL A 46 10.15 -6.69 -10.07
CA VAL A 46 10.35 -8.12 -10.29
C VAL A 46 10.25 -8.86 -8.96
N TRP A 47 9.52 -9.98 -8.98
CA TRP A 47 9.43 -10.91 -7.85
C TRP A 47 10.74 -11.67 -7.72
N ILE A 48 11.34 -11.61 -6.53
CA ILE A 48 12.58 -12.33 -6.22
C ILE A 48 12.19 -13.43 -5.24
N ALA A 49 12.32 -14.69 -5.67
CA ALA A 49 12.11 -15.85 -4.81
C ALA A 49 13.39 -16.14 -4.02
N PRO A 50 13.33 -16.35 -2.70
CA PRO A 50 14.47 -16.78 -1.92
C PRO A 50 14.90 -18.20 -2.32
N HIS A 51 16.22 -18.44 -2.37
CA HIS A 51 16.80 -19.79 -2.46
C HIS A 51 17.28 -20.22 -1.07
N PRO A 52 16.88 -21.37 -0.51
CA PRO A 52 16.05 -22.45 -1.08
C PRO A 52 14.55 -22.13 -1.08
N THR A 53 13.88 -22.44 -2.19
CA THR A 53 12.45 -22.19 -2.36
C THR A 53 11.65 -23.42 -1.91
N THR A 54 10.77 -23.25 -0.94
CA THR A 54 9.79 -24.27 -0.49
C THR A 54 8.47 -23.93 -1.17
N PRO A 55 7.59 -24.85 -1.59
CA PRO A 55 6.33 -24.52 -2.28
C PRO A 55 5.36 -23.58 -1.54
N LEU A 56 5.66 -23.20 -0.29
CA LEU A 56 4.96 -22.16 0.46
C LEU A 56 5.49 -20.73 0.20
N PHE A 57 6.64 -20.56 -0.47
CA PHE A 57 7.37 -19.31 -0.67
C PHE A 57 8.08 -19.26 -2.03
#